data_AF-A0AA39CSW7-F1
#
_entry.id   AF-A0AA39CSW7-F1
#
_cell.length_a   1.000
_cell.length_b   1.000
_cell.length_c   1.000
_cell.angle_alpha   90.00
_cell.angle_beta   90.00
_cell.angle_gamma   90.00
#
_symmetry.space_group_name_H-M   'P 1'
#
loop_
_entity.id
_entity.type
_entity.pdbx_description
1 polymer ?
#
loop_
_entity_poly.entity_id
_entity_poly.type
_entity_poly.pdbx_seq_one_letter_code
_entity_poly.pdbx_strand_id
1 'polypeptide(L)'
;MGPSRISKAFQGLTITGLASVGAFFVWTKHCHFTPADQFTPATEPLFQSSWYKKFNPLQNPTTHDECVRRLPLFKLRPELVEDAQKGGSKLVEAFSQGIWGGPGYTIQRLYLERKWRNNTTTAHQLWDPKDLKSSTYDKGTEITDHFVVLDKTPTSILIRCGDSPLNNPDANRPSDGLFEISATMDFDKGFAEFRLKSIFYQGDPEIKDKTAEPMPPTMAYLHQLYTKLWMESAMGHVKQ
;
A
#
# COMPACT_ATOMS: atom_id res chain seq x y z
N MET A 1 -25.64 -44.57 -9.41
CA MET A 1 -25.00 -43.78 -10.49
C MET A 1 -23.95 -42.88 -9.86
N GLY A 2 -22.67 -43.03 -10.23
CA GLY A 2 -21.60 -42.16 -9.71
C GLY A 2 -21.63 -40.76 -10.34
N PRO A 3 -21.13 -39.72 -9.66
CA PRO A 3 -21.11 -38.37 -10.21
C PRO A 3 -20.30 -38.32 -11.50
N SER A 4 -20.83 -37.60 -12.51
CA SER A 4 -20.20 -37.48 -13.83
C SER A 4 -18.84 -36.79 -13.73
N ARG A 5 -17.97 -36.98 -14.73
CA ARG A 5 -16.63 -36.34 -14.76
C ARG A 5 -16.71 -34.82 -14.67
N ILE A 6 -17.78 -34.22 -15.19
CA ILE A 6 -18.07 -32.78 -15.11
C ILE A 6 -18.40 -32.40 -13.66
N SER A 7 -19.23 -33.19 -12.96
CA SER A 7 -19.55 -32.96 -11.54
C SER A 7 -18.31 -33.06 -10.64
N LYS A 8 -17.40 -34.01 -10.89
CA LYS A 8 -16.13 -34.11 -10.16
C LYS A 8 -15.18 -32.94 -10.45
N ALA A 9 -15.14 -32.44 -11.69
CA ALA A 9 -14.35 -31.26 -12.06
C ALA A 9 -14.90 -29.99 -11.39
N PHE A 10 -16.22 -29.79 -11.38
CA PHE A 10 -16.87 -28.67 -10.67
C PHE A 10 -16.65 -28.75 -9.15
N GLN A 11 -16.76 -29.94 -8.55
CA GLN A 11 -16.47 -30.15 -7.12
C GLN A 11 -14.99 -29.88 -6.80
N GLY A 12 -14.06 -30.33 -7.64
CA GLY A 12 -12.63 -30.05 -7.51
C GLY A 12 -12.30 -28.56 -7.62
N LEU A 13 -12.89 -27.85 -8.58
CA LEU A 13 -12.77 -26.40 -8.74
C LEU A 13 -13.33 -25.64 -7.53
N THR A 14 -14.48 -26.10 -7.00
CA THR A 14 -15.12 -25.48 -5.82
C THR A 14 -14.27 -25.67 -4.57
N ILE A 15 -13.77 -26.88 -4.32
CA ILE A 15 -12.90 -27.18 -3.17
C ILE A 15 -11.59 -26.40 -3.26
N THR A 16 -10.98 -26.33 -4.45
CA THR A 16 -9.71 -25.60 -4.66
C THR A 16 -9.92 -24.08 -4.51
N GLY A 17 -11.03 -23.54 -5.04
CA GLY A 17 -11.38 -22.13 -4.91
C GLY A 17 -11.64 -21.72 -3.46
N LEU A 18 -12.45 -22.51 -2.73
CA LEU A 18 -12.72 -22.26 -1.30
C LEU A 18 -11.46 -22.40 -0.43
N ALA A 19 -10.60 -23.39 -0.71
CA ALA A 19 -9.34 -23.55 -0.02
C ALA A 19 -8.39 -22.36 -0.25
N SER A 20 -8.37 -21.80 -1.47
CA SER A 20 -7.55 -20.63 -1.81
C SER A 20 -8.03 -19.37 -1.09
N VAL A 21 -9.35 -19.14 -1.05
CA VAL A 21 -9.95 -18.01 -0.31
C VAL A 21 -9.71 -18.18 1.20
N GLY A 22 -9.95 -19.38 1.75
CA GLY A 22 -9.69 -19.66 3.16
C GLY A 22 -8.22 -19.48 3.54
N ALA A 23 -7.29 -19.97 2.70
CA ALA A 23 -5.86 -19.79 2.90
C ALA A 23 -5.46 -18.31 2.90
N PHE A 24 -6.03 -17.49 2.02
CA PHE A 24 -5.80 -16.05 2.01
C PHE A 24 -6.19 -15.39 3.33
N PHE A 25 -7.39 -15.67 3.86
CA PHE A 25 -7.83 -15.09 5.13
C PHE A 25 -7.02 -15.60 6.32
N VAL A 26 -6.61 -16.87 6.31
CA VAL A 26 -5.72 -17.41 7.35
C VAL A 26 -4.34 -16.76 7.29
N TRP A 27 -3.78 -16.59 6.10
CA TRP A 27 -2.47 -15.98 5.91
C TRP A 27 -2.46 -14.50 6.32
N THR A 28 -3.54 -13.77 6.01
CA THR A 28 -3.69 -12.34 6.30
C THR A 28 -4.40 -12.02 7.62
N LYS A 29 -4.65 -13.01 8.47
CA LYS A 29 -5.44 -12.85 9.71
C LYS A 29 -4.86 -11.85 10.72
N HIS A 30 -3.57 -11.56 10.62
CA HIS A 30 -2.90 -10.64 11.53
C HIS A 30 -2.93 -9.18 11.04
N CYS A 31 -3.44 -8.96 9.83
CA CYS A 31 -3.76 -7.64 9.29
C CYS A 31 -5.18 -7.25 9.69
N HIS A 32 -5.32 -6.10 10.32
CA HIS A 32 -6.61 -5.53 10.68
C HIS A 32 -6.73 -4.12 10.12
N PHE A 33 -7.94 -3.72 9.78
CA PHE A 33 -8.22 -2.35 9.40
C PHE A 33 -8.64 -1.57 10.62
N THR A 34 -8.12 -0.35 10.76
CA THR A 34 -8.61 0.59 11.76
C THR A 34 -10.09 0.87 11.49
N PRO A 35 -10.96 0.84 12.51
CA PRO A 35 -12.38 1.13 12.35
C PRO A 35 -12.61 2.47 11.64
N ALA A 36 -13.65 2.53 10.80
CA ALA A 36 -13.93 3.70 9.96
C ALA A 36 -14.25 4.96 10.78
N ASP A 37 -14.72 4.82 12.02
CA ASP A 37 -14.93 5.92 12.97
C ASP A 37 -13.62 6.43 13.61
N GLN A 38 -12.53 5.69 13.48
CA GLN A 38 -11.21 6.03 14.04
C GLN A 38 -10.23 6.54 12.99
N PHE A 39 -10.34 6.11 11.73
CA PHE A 39 -9.54 6.63 10.62
C PHE A 39 -10.38 7.59 9.78
N THR A 40 -10.42 8.86 10.18
CA THR A 40 -11.29 9.89 9.58
C THR A 40 -10.51 11.19 9.33
N PRO A 41 -11.05 12.13 8.52
CA PRO A 41 -10.47 13.47 8.38
C PRO A 41 -10.31 14.27 9.68
N ALA A 42 -11.06 13.93 10.72
CA ALA A 42 -10.99 14.58 12.03
C ALA A 42 -9.89 14.00 12.94
N THR A 43 -9.51 12.73 12.74
CA THR A 43 -8.62 12.00 13.63
C THR A 43 -7.25 11.73 13.02
N GLU A 44 -7.14 11.66 11.69
CA GLU A 44 -5.90 11.37 10.98
C GLU A 44 -5.20 12.66 10.49
N PRO A 45 -3.99 12.98 10.99
CA PRO A 45 -3.23 14.17 10.60
C PRO A 45 -2.96 14.32 9.10
N LEU A 46 -2.87 13.22 8.34
CA LEU A 46 -2.59 13.27 6.90
C LEU A 46 -3.64 14.08 6.12
N PHE A 47 -4.90 14.08 6.56
CA PHE A 47 -5.96 14.93 5.98
C PHE A 47 -5.76 16.43 6.22
N GLN A 48 -4.94 16.81 7.20
CA GLN A 48 -4.62 18.21 7.50
C GLN A 48 -3.27 18.64 6.91
N SER A 49 -2.53 17.71 6.32
CA SER A 49 -1.21 17.93 5.74
C SER A 49 -1.22 18.96 4.60
N SER A 50 -0.08 19.60 4.37
CA SER A 50 0.12 20.49 3.23
C SER A 50 -0.07 19.76 1.90
N TRP A 51 0.33 18.49 1.81
CA TRP A 51 0.16 17.66 0.63
C TRP A 51 -1.30 17.40 0.29
N TYR A 52 -2.12 17.04 1.29
CA TYR A 52 -3.55 16.81 1.07
C TYR A 52 -4.25 18.09 0.61
N LYS A 53 -3.95 19.22 1.24
CA LYS A 53 -4.50 20.53 0.83
C LYS A 53 -4.04 20.95 -0.57
N LYS A 54 -2.80 20.63 -0.95
CA LYS A 54 -2.25 20.92 -2.28
C LYS A 54 -2.97 20.14 -3.37
N PHE A 55 -3.22 18.84 -3.15
CA PHE A 55 -3.73 17.95 -4.20
C PHE A 55 -5.24 17.71 -4.16
N ASN A 56 -5.90 17.99 -3.04
CA ASN A 56 -7.36 18.02 -2.91
C ASN A 56 -7.87 19.39 -2.40
N PRO A 57 -7.60 20.50 -3.11
CA PRO A 57 -7.99 21.83 -2.65
C PRO A 57 -9.51 22.02 -2.57
N LEU A 58 -10.26 21.23 -3.36
CA LEU A 58 -11.73 21.26 -3.45
C LEU A 58 -12.42 20.42 -2.36
N GLN A 59 -11.64 19.79 -1.48
CA GLN A 59 -12.13 18.91 -0.42
C GLN A 59 -13.13 17.88 -0.98
N ASN A 60 -12.79 17.28 -2.11
CA ASN A 60 -13.60 16.22 -2.69
C ASN A 60 -13.60 15.00 -1.75
N PRO A 61 -14.69 14.20 -1.77
CA PRO A 61 -14.81 13.03 -0.91
C PRO A 61 -13.66 12.04 -1.11
N THR A 62 -13.36 11.28 -0.07
CA THR A 62 -12.23 10.35 -0.07
C THR A 62 -12.64 8.93 0.28
N THR A 63 -12.17 7.95 -0.48
CA THR A 63 -12.13 6.56 -0.01
C THR A 63 -10.82 6.35 0.71
N HIS A 64 -10.88 5.88 1.95
CA HIS A 64 -9.71 5.82 2.81
C HIS A 64 -9.75 4.61 3.74
N ASP A 65 -8.58 4.02 3.96
CA ASP A 65 -8.41 2.90 4.88
C ASP A 65 -7.01 2.90 5.50
N GLU A 66 -6.89 2.23 6.65
CA GLU A 66 -5.61 2.01 7.31
C GLU A 66 -5.50 0.53 7.70
N CYS A 67 -4.56 -0.18 7.09
CA CYS A 67 -4.22 -1.56 7.42
C CYS A 67 -3.06 -1.57 8.42
N VAL A 68 -3.22 -2.28 9.53
CA VAL A 68 -2.26 -2.36 10.63
C VAL A 68 -1.81 -3.79 10.85
N ARG A 69 -0.51 -3.96 11.11
CA ARG A 69 0.14 -5.26 11.38
C ARG A 69 1.22 -5.10 12.44
N ARG A 70 1.23 -5.97 13.47
CA ARG A 70 2.24 -5.95 14.55
C ARG A 70 3.12 -7.19 14.61
N LEU A 71 4.44 -7.03 14.59
CA LEU A 71 5.38 -8.13 14.79
C LEU A 71 6.12 -7.98 16.11
N PRO A 72 6.27 -9.06 16.91
CA PRO A 72 7.19 -9.04 18.04
C PRO A 72 8.61 -8.71 17.57
N LEU A 73 9.35 -7.92 18.35
CA LEU A 73 10.70 -7.47 17.97
C LEU A 73 11.66 -8.63 17.70
N PHE A 74 11.55 -9.72 18.46
CA PHE A 74 12.40 -10.91 18.26
C PHE A 74 12.18 -11.64 16.93
N LYS A 75 11.12 -11.32 16.17
CA LYS A 75 10.89 -11.87 14.83
C LYS A 75 11.50 -11.01 13.73
N LEU A 76 11.96 -9.81 14.05
CA LEU A 76 12.54 -8.89 13.08
C LEU A 76 14.02 -9.18 12.89
N ARG A 77 14.53 -8.81 11.71
CA ARG A 77 15.97 -8.85 11.45
C ARG A 77 16.70 -7.94 12.45
N PRO A 78 17.71 -8.42 13.19
CA PRO A 78 18.35 -7.66 14.28
C PRO A 78 18.88 -6.30 13.84
N GLU A 79 19.42 -6.19 12.62
CA GLU A 79 19.96 -4.95 12.11
C GLU A 79 18.92 -3.85 11.93
N LEU A 80 17.64 -4.20 11.73
CA LEU A 80 16.54 -3.24 11.66
C LEU A 80 16.16 -2.71 13.04
N VAL A 81 16.25 -3.58 14.06
CA VAL A 81 15.97 -3.22 15.46
C VAL A 81 17.07 -2.30 15.99
N GLU A 82 18.33 -2.65 15.76
CA GLU A 82 19.49 -1.83 16.16
C GLU A 82 19.51 -0.46 15.48
N ASP A 83 19.10 -0.38 14.21
CA ASP A 83 18.99 0.86 13.46
C ASP A 83 17.86 1.75 14.02
N ALA A 84 16.68 1.16 14.28
CA ALA A 84 15.54 1.87 14.86
C ALA A 84 15.85 2.42 16.27
N GLN A 85 16.61 1.68 17.10
CA GLN A 85 17.07 2.17 18.42
C GLN A 85 17.96 3.42 18.31
N LYS A 86 18.67 3.58 17.20
CA LYS A 86 19.52 4.74 16.89
C LYS A 86 18.75 5.84 16.14
N GLY A 87 17.44 5.69 15.96
CA GLY A 87 16.60 6.63 15.22
C GLY A 87 16.74 6.53 13.70
N GLY A 88 17.25 5.42 13.18
CA GLY A 88 17.43 5.19 11.75
C GLY A 88 16.14 4.80 11.01
N SER A 89 16.20 4.81 9.68
CA SER A 89 15.08 4.62 8.76
C SER A 89 14.95 3.21 8.19
N LYS A 90 15.86 2.29 8.50
CA LYS A 90 15.94 1.01 7.77
C LYS A 90 14.69 0.15 7.93
N LEU A 91 13.95 0.28 9.03
CA LEU A 91 12.72 -0.47 9.22
C LEU A 91 11.63 -0.08 8.20
N VAL A 92 11.37 1.22 8.02
CA VAL A 92 10.36 1.70 7.06
C VAL A 92 10.81 1.47 5.62
N GLU A 93 12.12 1.60 5.36
CA GLU A 93 12.72 1.26 4.06
C GLU A 93 12.53 -0.22 3.74
N ALA A 94 12.91 -1.12 4.65
CA ALA A 94 12.74 -2.56 4.47
C ALA A 94 11.26 -2.93 4.30
N PHE A 95 10.36 -2.27 5.02
CA PHE A 95 8.93 -2.49 4.83
C PHE A 95 8.48 -2.06 3.42
N SER A 96 8.87 -0.87 2.96
CA SER A 96 8.60 -0.39 1.60
C SER A 96 9.20 -1.30 0.52
N GLN A 97 10.44 -1.73 0.67
CA GLN A 97 11.13 -2.69 -0.20
C GLN A 97 10.34 -4.02 -0.30
N GLY A 98 9.79 -4.48 0.82
CA GLY A 98 8.95 -5.68 0.87
C GLY A 98 7.59 -5.51 0.18
N ILE A 99 7.01 -4.31 0.21
CA ILE A 99 5.76 -3.99 -0.49
C ILE A 99 6.00 -4.02 -2.00
N TRP A 100 6.89 -3.15 -2.49
CA TRP A 100 7.06 -2.94 -3.93
C TRP A 100 7.88 -4.06 -4.59
N GLY A 101 8.92 -4.54 -3.92
CA GLY A 101 9.76 -5.63 -4.43
C GLY A 101 9.23 -7.03 -4.14
N GLY A 102 8.18 -7.15 -3.32
CA GLY A 102 7.63 -8.44 -2.88
C GLY A 102 6.63 -9.06 -3.85
N PRO A 103 6.27 -10.35 -3.63
CA PRO A 103 5.32 -11.06 -4.48
C PRO A 103 3.94 -10.40 -4.55
N GLY A 104 3.48 -9.74 -3.47
CA GLY A 104 2.17 -9.08 -3.41
C GLY A 104 1.96 -7.96 -4.45
N TYR A 105 3.02 -7.28 -4.88
CA TYR A 105 2.94 -6.23 -5.91
C TYR A 105 3.16 -6.75 -7.34
N THR A 106 3.57 -8.02 -7.52
CA THR A 106 4.07 -8.52 -8.81
C THR A 106 3.08 -8.34 -9.95
N ILE A 107 1.80 -8.67 -9.74
CA ILE A 107 0.79 -8.60 -10.81
C ILE A 107 0.57 -7.15 -11.25
N GLN A 108 0.42 -6.21 -10.30
CA GLN A 108 0.28 -4.79 -10.62
C GLN A 108 1.55 -4.25 -11.26
N ARG A 109 2.73 -4.60 -10.74
CA ARG A 109 4.03 -4.20 -11.30
C ARG A 109 4.16 -4.59 -12.77
N LEU A 110 3.89 -5.85 -13.11
CA LEU A 110 3.96 -6.35 -14.49
C LEU A 110 2.91 -5.70 -15.41
N TYR A 111 1.71 -5.43 -14.88
CA TYR A 111 0.68 -4.71 -15.63
C TYR A 111 1.13 -3.28 -15.96
N LEU A 112 1.63 -2.54 -14.96
CA LEU A 112 2.11 -1.17 -15.13
C LEU A 112 3.36 -1.12 -16.00
N GLU A 113 4.28 -2.06 -15.82
CA GLU A 113 5.48 -2.22 -16.65
C GLU A 113 5.10 -2.35 -18.12
N ARG A 114 4.18 -3.27 -18.45
CA ARG A 114 3.73 -3.46 -19.82
C ARG A 114 3.08 -2.20 -20.42
N LYS A 115 2.37 -1.41 -19.61
CA LYS A 115 1.58 -0.29 -20.08
C LYS A 115 2.38 1.01 -20.19
N TRP A 116 3.36 1.21 -19.31
CA TRP A 116 3.97 2.52 -19.09
C TRP A 116 5.50 2.53 -19.14
N ARG A 117 6.17 1.39 -18.88
CA ARG A 117 7.63 1.34 -18.91
C ARG A 117 8.13 1.60 -20.33
N ASN A 118 8.92 2.65 -20.47
CA ASN A 118 9.60 2.99 -21.70
C ASN A 118 11.00 3.59 -21.42
N ASN A 119 11.82 3.66 -22.46
CA ASN A 119 13.21 4.08 -22.36
C ASN A 119 13.41 5.61 -22.44
N THR A 120 12.34 6.40 -22.55
CA THR A 120 12.42 7.85 -22.72
C THR A 120 11.91 8.58 -21.49
N THR A 121 10.64 8.44 -21.14
CA THR A 121 9.98 9.24 -20.09
C THR A 121 9.96 8.56 -18.72
N THR A 122 10.14 7.24 -18.64
CA THR A 122 10.04 6.50 -17.38
C THR A 122 11.28 5.66 -17.06
N ALA A 123 12.38 5.85 -17.80
CA ALA A 123 13.58 5.01 -17.68
C ALA A 123 14.28 5.15 -16.32
N HIS A 124 14.12 6.30 -15.65
CA HIS A 124 14.69 6.60 -14.34
C HIS A 124 13.90 6.01 -13.17
N GLN A 125 12.67 5.54 -13.42
CA GLN A 125 11.78 5.04 -12.37
C GLN A 125 12.16 3.62 -11.94
N LEU A 126 11.72 3.22 -10.75
CA LEU A 126 11.93 1.86 -10.25
C LEU A 126 10.91 0.90 -10.87
N TRP A 127 11.41 -0.13 -11.56
CA TRP A 127 10.59 -1.15 -12.24
C TRP A 127 10.90 -2.57 -11.80
N ASP A 128 12.19 -2.88 -11.61
CA ASP A 128 12.64 -4.25 -11.38
C ASP A 128 12.64 -4.58 -9.88
N PRO A 129 12.26 -5.81 -9.48
CA PRO A 129 12.20 -6.19 -8.07
C PRO A 129 13.52 -5.99 -7.32
N LYS A 130 14.65 -6.12 -8.03
CA LYS A 130 15.98 -5.90 -7.46
C LYS A 130 16.14 -4.44 -7.02
N ASP A 131 15.82 -3.50 -7.90
CA ASP A 131 15.99 -2.07 -7.64
C ASP A 131 14.99 -1.57 -6.59
N LEU A 132 13.76 -2.10 -6.64
CA LEU A 132 12.75 -1.88 -5.61
C LEU A 132 13.24 -2.37 -4.24
N LYS A 133 13.90 -3.53 -4.16
CA LYS A 133 14.43 -4.05 -2.89
C LYS A 133 15.69 -3.36 -2.39
N SER A 134 16.40 -2.61 -3.22
CA SER A 134 17.61 -1.88 -2.83
C SER A 134 17.40 -0.40 -2.61
N SER A 135 16.24 0.15 -3.01
CA SER A 135 15.96 1.58 -2.87
C SER A 135 15.77 1.99 -1.41
N THR A 136 16.27 3.17 -1.09
CA THR A 136 16.00 3.90 0.16
C THR A 136 14.68 4.65 0.11
N TYR A 137 14.06 4.78 -1.06
CA TYR A 137 12.81 5.54 -1.26
C TYR A 137 12.91 7.00 -0.78
N ASP A 138 14.00 7.67 -1.13
CA ASP A 138 14.14 9.09 -0.83
C ASP A 138 13.16 9.93 -1.67
N LYS A 139 12.92 11.17 -1.23
CA LYS A 139 12.00 12.10 -1.88
C LYS A 139 12.30 12.23 -3.39
N GLY A 140 11.25 12.17 -4.20
CA GLY A 140 11.34 12.18 -5.66
C GLY A 140 11.54 10.80 -6.29
N THR A 141 11.70 9.73 -5.50
CA THR A 141 11.71 8.37 -6.05
C THR A 141 10.38 8.06 -6.71
N GLU A 142 10.40 7.75 -8.00
CA GLU A 142 9.23 7.35 -8.78
C GLU A 142 9.18 5.83 -8.94
N ILE A 143 8.02 5.24 -8.74
CA ILE A 143 7.80 3.79 -8.71
C ILE A 143 6.74 3.44 -9.74
N THR A 144 7.13 2.67 -10.76
CA THR A 144 6.23 2.07 -11.76
C THR A 144 5.18 3.02 -12.36
N ASP A 145 5.59 4.27 -12.63
CA ASP A 145 4.81 5.33 -13.24
C ASP A 145 3.51 5.73 -12.52
N HIS A 146 3.23 5.26 -11.30
CA HIS A 146 1.96 5.56 -10.61
C HIS A 146 2.16 6.11 -9.21
N PHE A 147 3.40 6.22 -8.78
CA PHE A 147 3.76 6.54 -7.41
C PHE A 147 5.00 7.43 -7.41
N VAL A 148 5.00 8.45 -6.57
CA VAL A 148 6.18 9.28 -6.30
C VAL A 148 6.29 9.58 -4.82
N VAL A 149 7.48 9.41 -4.25
CA VAL A 149 7.75 9.75 -2.86
C VAL A 149 7.73 11.28 -2.69
N LEU A 150 6.79 11.77 -1.90
CA LEU A 150 6.65 13.18 -1.57
C LEU A 150 7.54 13.58 -0.38
N ASP A 151 7.63 12.71 0.61
CA ASP A 151 8.39 12.96 1.84
C ASP A 151 8.79 11.66 2.53
N LYS A 152 9.83 11.73 3.36
CA LYS A 152 10.36 10.59 4.12
C LYS A 152 10.90 11.04 5.48
N THR A 153 10.54 10.28 6.50
CA THR A 153 11.06 10.35 7.87
C THR A 153 11.63 8.99 8.27
N PRO A 154 12.30 8.85 9.43
CA PRO A 154 12.75 7.54 9.90
C PRO A 154 11.64 6.49 10.06
N THR A 155 10.39 6.91 10.22
CA THR A 155 9.27 6.00 10.52
C THR A 155 8.14 6.03 9.49
N SER A 156 8.24 6.88 8.45
CA SER A 156 7.18 7.06 7.45
C SER A 156 7.74 7.45 6.08
N ILE A 157 7.16 6.90 5.02
CA ILE A 157 7.36 7.28 3.62
C ILE A 157 5.99 7.67 3.07
N LEU A 158 5.85 8.94 2.69
CA LEU A 158 4.64 9.47 2.09
C LEU A 158 4.77 9.47 0.57
N ILE A 159 3.77 8.90 -0.10
CA ILE A 159 3.74 8.68 -1.54
C ILE A 159 2.48 9.31 -2.12
N ARG A 160 2.62 10.03 -3.22
CA ARG A 160 1.49 10.42 -4.07
C ARG A 160 1.17 9.28 -5.02
N CYS A 161 -0.11 8.96 -5.18
CA CYS A 161 -0.58 7.88 -6.05
C CYS A 161 -1.78 8.30 -6.91
N GLY A 162 -2.34 7.35 -7.68
CA GLY A 162 -3.60 7.51 -8.40
C GLY A 162 -3.46 7.79 -9.91
N ASP A 163 -2.37 8.44 -10.33
CA ASP A 163 -2.02 8.72 -11.73
C ASP A 163 -0.51 9.01 -11.86
N SER A 164 0.01 9.10 -13.08
CA SER A 164 1.43 9.23 -13.35
C SER A 164 2.05 10.49 -12.74
N PRO A 165 3.24 10.38 -12.12
CA PRO A 165 3.97 11.55 -11.62
C PRO A 165 4.26 12.58 -12.72
N LEU A 166 4.31 12.13 -13.98
CA LEU A 166 4.56 12.97 -15.15
C LEU A 166 3.36 13.89 -15.47
N ASN A 167 2.15 13.49 -15.07
CA ASN A 167 0.94 14.30 -15.24
C ASN A 167 0.83 15.26 -14.07
N ASN A 168 0.74 16.57 -14.31
CA ASN A 168 0.48 17.57 -13.26
C ASN A 168 1.29 17.32 -11.96
N PRO A 169 2.64 17.31 -12.00
CA PRO A 169 3.47 16.95 -10.85
C PRO A 169 3.19 17.82 -9.62
N ASP A 170 2.85 19.09 -9.85
CA ASP A 170 2.60 20.10 -8.81
C ASP A 170 1.15 20.56 -8.69
N ALA A 171 0.23 19.96 -9.44
CA ALA A 171 -1.20 20.31 -9.42
C ALA A 171 -2.06 19.07 -9.19
N ASN A 172 -3.33 19.27 -8.85
CA ASN A 172 -4.33 18.22 -8.67
C ASN A 172 -4.56 17.40 -9.97
N ARG A 173 -5.03 16.15 -9.81
CA ARG A 173 -5.28 15.21 -10.92
C ARG A 173 -6.69 14.64 -10.92
N PRO A 174 -7.17 14.13 -12.08
CA PRO A 174 -8.45 13.43 -12.16
C PRO A 174 -8.60 12.21 -11.25
N SER A 175 -7.48 11.54 -11.00
CA SER A 175 -7.35 10.42 -10.06
C SER A 175 -6.09 10.69 -9.26
N ASP A 176 -6.22 10.79 -7.94
CA ASP A 176 -5.14 11.21 -7.07
C ASP A 176 -5.26 10.50 -5.71
N GLY A 177 -4.22 10.62 -4.91
CA GLY A 177 -4.24 10.07 -3.58
C GLY A 177 -2.92 10.22 -2.85
N LEU A 178 -3.02 10.04 -1.54
CA LEU A 178 -1.89 9.93 -0.64
C LEU A 178 -1.84 8.52 -0.08
N PHE A 179 -0.67 7.92 -0.14
CA PHE A 179 -0.37 6.61 0.42
C PHE A 179 0.81 6.75 1.39
N GLU A 180 0.59 6.44 2.67
CA GLU A 180 1.63 6.47 3.68
C GLU A 180 2.01 5.04 4.09
N ILE A 181 3.30 4.72 3.94
CA ILE A 181 3.93 3.51 4.48
C ILE A 181 4.61 3.91 5.78
N SER A 182 4.16 3.38 6.91
CA SER A 182 4.80 3.66 8.20
C SER A 182 5.21 2.40 8.94
N ALA A 183 6.32 2.52 9.68
CA ALA A 183 6.83 1.47 10.53
C ALA A 183 7.44 2.09 11.80
N THR A 184 6.97 1.66 12.96
CA THR A 184 7.43 2.15 14.27
C THR A 184 7.73 0.98 15.18
N MET A 185 8.58 1.19 16.20
CA MET A 185 8.84 0.21 17.25
C MET A 185 8.38 0.75 18.60
N ASP A 186 7.67 -0.09 19.34
CA ASP A 186 7.37 0.11 20.75
C ASP A 186 8.24 -0.88 21.54
N PHE A 187 9.39 -0.39 22.02
CA PHE A 187 10.36 -1.21 22.76
C PHE A 187 9.82 -1.67 24.11
N ASP A 188 8.98 -0.85 24.76
CA ASP A 188 8.37 -1.16 26.05
C ASP A 188 7.35 -2.28 25.90
N LYS A 189 6.54 -2.26 24.82
CA LYS A 189 5.57 -3.32 24.52
C LYS A 189 6.14 -4.48 23.70
N GLY A 190 7.38 -4.39 23.24
CA GLY A 190 8.09 -5.46 22.55
C GLY A 190 7.57 -5.79 21.15
N PHE A 191 7.00 -4.81 20.42
CA PHE A 191 6.57 -5.02 19.02
C PHE A 191 6.93 -3.86 18.09
N ALA A 192 7.06 -4.17 16.80
CA ALA A 192 6.97 -3.20 15.73
C ALA A 192 5.57 -3.16 15.14
N GLU A 193 5.08 -1.98 14.80
CA GLU A 193 3.81 -1.74 14.16
C GLU A 193 4.04 -1.17 12.76
N PHE A 194 3.46 -1.84 11.77
CA PHE A 194 3.48 -1.48 10.37
C PHE A 194 2.08 -1.01 9.98
N ARG A 195 2.00 0.12 9.27
CA ARG A 195 0.73 0.66 8.79
C ARG A 195 0.82 1.04 7.32
N LEU A 196 -0.24 0.74 6.59
CA LEU A 196 -0.49 1.21 5.24
C LEU A 196 -1.74 2.07 5.28
N LYS A 197 -1.58 3.37 5.04
CA LYS A 197 -2.70 4.31 4.99
C LYS A 197 -2.93 4.74 3.55
N SER A 198 -4.17 4.66 3.11
CA SER A 198 -4.59 5.09 1.79
C SER A 198 -5.65 6.17 1.92
N ILE A 199 -5.49 7.26 1.17
CA ILE A 199 -6.48 8.32 1.02
C ILE A 199 -6.59 8.61 -0.48
N PHE A 200 -7.64 8.11 -1.12
CA PHE A 200 -7.89 8.32 -2.54
C PHE A 200 -8.97 9.36 -2.76
N TYR A 201 -8.81 10.18 -3.80
CA TYR A 201 -9.75 11.22 -4.18
C TYR A 201 -9.61 11.59 -5.64
N GLN A 202 -10.59 12.31 -6.15
CA GLN A 202 -10.48 13.02 -7.41
C GLN A 202 -10.03 14.43 -7.08
N GLY A 203 -8.81 14.81 -7.48
CA GLY A 203 -8.31 16.17 -7.26
C GLY A 203 -8.99 17.20 -8.18
N ASP A 204 -9.45 16.76 -9.35
CA ASP A 204 -10.10 17.56 -10.40
C ASP A 204 -11.10 16.67 -11.18
N PRO A 205 -12.28 17.13 -11.64
CA PRO A 205 -12.98 18.36 -11.29
C PRO A 205 -13.58 18.34 -9.88
N GLU A 206 -14.25 19.41 -9.50
CA GLU A 206 -15.09 19.43 -8.30
C GLU A 206 -16.23 18.41 -8.40
N ILE A 207 -16.39 17.59 -7.37
CA ILE A 207 -17.49 16.63 -7.27
C ILE A 207 -18.69 17.29 -6.64
N LYS A 208 -19.79 17.36 -7.40
CA LYS A 208 -21.06 17.97 -6.95
C LYS A 208 -21.70 17.18 -5.82
N ASP A 209 -21.72 15.86 -5.93
CA ASP A 209 -22.23 14.98 -4.88
C ASP A 209 -21.10 14.65 -3.90
N LYS A 210 -21.01 15.43 -2.82
CA LYS A 210 -20.00 15.24 -1.77
C LYS A 210 -20.28 14.00 -0.90
N THR A 211 -21.35 13.24 -1.16
CA THR A 211 -21.61 11.95 -0.50
C THR A 211 -21.08 10.76 -1.33
N ALA A 212 -20.77 10.99 -2.60
CA ALA A 212 -20.23 9.98 -3.48
C ALA A 212 -18.71 9.85 -3.29
N GLU A 213 -18.30 8.73 -2.72
CA GLU A 213 -16.89 8.36 -2.64
C GLU A 213 -16.28 8.03 -4.02
N PRO A 214 -14.97 8.25 -4.22
CA PRO A 214 -14.29 8.02 -5.50
C PRO A 214 -14.23 6.54 -5.89
N MET A 215 -14.34 5.62 -4.93
CA MET A 215 -14.46 4.19 -5.20
C MET A 215 -15.80 3.64 -4.71
N PRO A 216 -16.49 2.81 -5.50
CA PRO A 216 -17.67 2.11 -5.02
C PRO A 216 -17.29 1.09 -3.93
N PRO A 217 -18.23 0.71 -3.03
CA PRO A 217 -17.93 -0.14 -1.88
C PRO A 217 -17.25 -1.49 -2.22
N THR A 218 -17.61 -2.09 -3.35
CA THR A 218 -16.99 -3.34 -3.81
C THR A 218 -15.52 -3.15 -4.18
N MET A 219 -15.17 -2.04 -4.82
CA MET A 219 -13.78 -1.71 -5.15
C MET A 219 -12.98 -1.34 -3.90
N ALA A 220 -13.57 -0.60 -2.96
CA ALA A 220 -12.95 -0.31 -1.67
C ALA A 220 -12.64 -1.60 -0.90
N TYR A 221 -13.56 -2.57 -0.89
CA TYR A 221 -13.32 -3.87 -0.27
C TYR A 221 -12.22 -4.68 -0.98
N LEU A 222 -12.20 -4.71 -2.32
CA LEU A 222 -11.13 -5.36 -3.07
C LEU A 222 -9.76 -4.71 -2.81
N HIS A 223 -9.72 -3.38 -2.71
CA HIS A 223 -8.53 -2.64 -2.30
C HIS A 223 -8.07 -3.10 -0.91
N GLN A 224 -8.97 -3.19 0.08
CA GLN A 224 -8.61 -3.69 1.41
C GLN A 224 -8.00 -5.10 1.40
N LEU A 225 -8.56 -6.02 0.60
CA LEU A 225 -7.96 -7.36 0.43
C LEU A 225 -6.57 -7.26 -0.22
N TYR A 226 -6.39 -6.38 -1.19
CA TYR A 226 -5.11 -6.18 -1.85
C TYR A 226 -4.06 -5.54 -0.91
N THR A 227 -4.46 -4.60 -0.06
CA THR A 227 -3.61 -4.02 0.98
C THR A 227 -3.15 -5.08 1.99
N LYS A 228 -4.02 -6.05 2.36
CA LYS A 228 -3.61 -7.20 3.18
C LYS A 228 -2.57 -8.09 2.50
N LEU A 229 -2.71 -8.29 1.18
CA LEU A 229 -1.72 -9.03 0.38
C LEU A 229 -0.36 -8.31 0.40
N TRP A 230 -0.34 -7.00 0.19
CA TRP A 230 0.89 -6.18 0.29
C TRP A 230 1.50 -6.27 1.68
N MET A 231 0.69 -6.07 2.72
CA MET A 231 1.12 -6.09 4.11
C MET A 231 1.81 -7.40 4.48
N GLU A 232 1.16 -8.57 4.30
CA GLU A 232 1.79 -9.85 4.66
C GLU A 232 2.95 -10.24 3.74
N SER A 233 2.88 -9.90 2.44
CA SER A 233 4.00 -10.10 1.51
C SER A 233 5.25 -9.37 2.00
N ALA A 234 5.10 -8.12 2.43
CA ALA A 234 6.21 -7.30 2.90
C ALA A 234 6.83 -7.79 4.20
N MET A 235 6.07 -8.50 5.04
CA MET A 235 6.58 -9.07 6.29
C MET A 235 7.75 -10.03 6.06
N GLY A 236 7.83 -10.68 4.89
CA GLY A 236 8.97 -11.55 4.54
C GLY A 236 10.30 -10.82 4.38
N HIS A 237 10.29 -9.50 4.18
CA HIS A 237 11.51 -8.69 4.01
C HIS A 237 11.99 -8.04 5.32
N VAL A 238 11.16 -8.04 6.37
CA VAL A 238 11.50 -7.48 7.69
C VAL A 238 11.76 -8.55 8.74
N LYS A 239 11.28 -9.79 8.51
CA LYS A 239 11.51 -10.93 9.40
C LYS A 239 12.88 -11.57 9.17
N GLN A 240 13.41 -12.18 10.22
CA GLN A 240 14.55 -13.10 10.17
C GLN A 240 14.15 -14.49 9.67
#